data_AF-A0AAV2LRE3-F1
#
_entry.id   AF-A0AAV2LRE3-F1
#
_cell.length_a   1.000
_cell.length_b   1.000
_cell.length_c   1.000
_cell.angle_alpha   90.00
_cell.angle_beta   90.00
_cell.angle_gamma   90.00
#
_symmetry.space_group_name_H-M   'P 1'
#
loop_
_entity.id
_entity.type
_entity.pdbx_description
1 polymer ?
#
loop_
_entity_poly.entity_id
_entity_poly.type
_entity_poly.pdbx_seq_one_letter_code
_entity_poly.pdbx_strand_id
1 'polypeptide(L)'
;MNIRPTVPMDLLPVFLASAADLVHVLAKKVWARKRGKRGGLLVRLRRRGARTALPGIFLSNVRSLGNKMDELSLLMRRNKDFATSCVLCFTETWLNERIPDCALELQGFGLFRADRHCALSGKSRGGGLCFYTETKALETCSEELQSVV
;
A
#
# COMPACT_ATOMS: atom_id res chain seq x y z
N MET A 1 49.78 22.10 26.75
CA MET A 1 49.52 21.84 28.18
C MET A 1 49.17 23.16 28.84
N ASN A 2 47.92 23.32 29.26
CA ASN A 2 47.50 24.32 30.24
C ASN A 2 46.23 23.79 30.89
N ILE A 3 46.38 23.30 32.12
CA ILE A 3 45.29 22.87 32.98
C ILE A 3 44.99 24.08 33.87
N ARG A 4 43.75 24.56 33.84
CA ARG A 4 43.15 25.25 34.98
C ARG A 4 41.77 24.64 35.26
N PRO A 5 41.37 24.58 36.54
CA PRO A 5 40.34 23.70 37.06
C PRO A 5 39.01 24.46 37.25
N THR A 6 37.99 23.73 37.69
CA THR A 6 36.68 24.18 38.20
C THR A 6 35.66 24.61 37.16
N VAL A 7 34.86 23.64 36.70
CA VAL A 7 33.52 23.87 36.15
C VAL A 7 32.60 24.15 37.34
N PRO A 8 31.77 25.21 37.33
CA PRO A 8 30.83 25.47 38.41
C PRO A 8 29.80 24.33 38.48
N MET A 9 29.60 23.80 39.69
CA MET A 9 28.60 22.79 40.03
C MET A 9 27.19 23.39 40.04
N ASP A 10 26.78 24.06 38.98
CA ASP A 10 25.45 24.63 38.85
C ASP A 10 25.03 24.57 37.40
N LEU A 11 24.54 23.40 36.97
CA LEU A 11 23.57 23.23 35.88
C LEU A 11 23.24 21.72 35.73
N LEU A 12 22.94 21.07 36.86
CA LEU A 12 21.89 20.06 36.77
C LEU A 12 20.64 20.81 36.31
N PRO A 13 19.92 20.38 35.26
CA PRO A 13 18.57 20.87 35.09
C PRO A 13 17.83 20.36 36.33
N VAL A 14 17.58 21.26 37.28
CA VAL A 14 16.73 20.98 38.44
C VAL A 14 15.33 20.77 37.88
N PHE A 15 15.10 19.56 37.39
CA PHE A 15 13.81 19.03 37.01
C PHE A 15 13.11 18.64 38.32
N LEU A 16 12.92 19.60 39.23
CA LEU A 16 11.83 19.54 40.20
C LEU A 16 10.54 19.91 39.45
N ALA A 17 10.20 19.10 38.43
CA ALA A 17 8.80 18.97 38.09
C ALA A 17 8.17 18.30 39.31
N SER A 18 7.27 19.01 39.99
CA SER A 18 6.49 18.41 41.07
C SER A 18 5.88 17.11 40.56
N ALA A 19 5.69 16.10 41.41
CA ALA A 19 4.94 14.91 41.01
C ALA A 19 3.58 15.31 40.40
N ALA A 20 3.01 16.43 40.84
CA ALA A 20 1.81 17.04 40.25
C ALA A 20 2.02 17.49 38.79
N ASP A 21 3.18 18.05 38.43
CA ASP A 21 3.51 18.46 37.05
C ASP A 21 3.77 17.26 36.16
N LEU A 22 4.44 16.22 36.67
CA LEU A 22 4.63 14.97 35.94
C LEU A 22 3.27 14.30 35.68
N VAL A 23 2.38 14.29 36.67
CA VAL A 23 1.01 13.80 36.53
C VAL A 23 0.21 14.67 35.57
N HIS A 24 0.39 15.99 35.54
CA HIS A 24 -0.28 16.88 34.59
C HIS A 24 0.18 16.67 33.14
N VAL A 25 1.48 16.46 32.94
CA VAL A 25 2.09 16.16 31.63
C VAL A 25 1.69 14.76 31.16
N LEU A 26 1.71 13.76 32.04
CA LEU A 26 1.23 12.41 31.75
C LEU A 26 -0.28 12.40 31.50
N ALA A 27 -1.09 13.12 32.28
CA ALA A 27 -2.53 13.24 32.10
C ALA A 27 -2.92 13.93 30.79
N LYS A 28 -2.18 14.97 30.36
CA LYS A 28 -2.34 15.59 29.02
C LYS A 28 -1.94 14.63 27.89
N LYS A 29 -0.92 13.79 28.10
CA LYS A 29 -0.43 12.81 27.11
C LYS A 29 -1.34 11.57 27.00
N VAL A 30 -2.13 11.29 28.04
CA VAL A 30 -3.11 10.20 28.13
C VAL A 30 -4.52 10.63 27.70
N TRP A 31 -4.71 11.85 27.16
CA TRP A 31 -5.90 12.11 26.35
C TRP A 31 -5.85 11.16 25.15
N ALA A 32 -6.64 10.09 25.27
CA ALA A 32 -6.80 9.07 24.25
C ALA A 32 -7.10 9.81 22.95
N ARG A 33 -6.09 9.91 22.06
CA ARG A 33 -6.34 10.47 20.73
C ARG A 33 -7.49 9.65 20.19
N LYS A 34 -8.64 10.30 19.96
CA LYS A 34 -9.81 9.64 19.38
C LYS A 34 -9.29 8.88 18.18
N ARG A 35 -9.27 7.54 18.28
CA ARG A 35 -8.71 6.67 17.25
C ARG A 35 -9.39 7.12 15.97
N GLY A 36 -8.60 7.54 14.98
CA GLY A 36 -9.16 8.14 13.76
C GLY A 36 -10.27 7.22 13.23
N LYS A 37 -11.39 7.80 12.77
CA LYS A 37 -12.48 7.01 12.19
C LYS A 37 -11.88 6.07 11.13
N ARG A 38 -12.28 4.80 11.12
CA ARG A 38 -11.86 3.84 10.09
C ARG A 38 -12.13 4.48 8.72
N GLY A 39 -11.10 4.55 7.87
CA GLY A 39 -11.19 5.21 6.57
C GLY A 39 -10.98 6.73 6.55
N GLY A 40 -10.76 7.40 7.69
CA GLY A 40 -10.47 8.85 7.71
C GLY A 40 -9.21 9.21 6.91
N LEU A 41 -8.20 8.35 6.93
CA LEU A 41 -7.03 8.46 6.06
C LEU A 41 -7.41 8.29 4.59
N LEU A 42 -8.18 7.25 4.25
CA LEU A 42 -8.66 7.00 2.89
C LEU A 42 -9.48 8.18 2.34
N VAL A 43 -10.37 8.77 3.14
CA VAL A 43 -11.13 9.98 2.77
C VAL A 43 -10.20 11.17 2.52
N ARG A 44 -9.16 11.36 3.35
CA ARG A 44 -8.15 12.41 3.14
C ARG A 44 -7.34 12.18 1.87
N LEU A 45 -6.96 10.94 1.57
CA LEU A 45 -6.25 10.57 0.34
C LEU A 45 -7.14 10.80 -0.89
N ARG A 46 -8.39 10.35 -0.86
CA ARG A 46 -9.37 10.61 -1.94
C ARG A 46 -9.59 12.10 -2.19
N ARG A 47 -9.61 12.93 -1.13
CA ARG A 47 -9.68 14.40 -1.26
C ARG A 47 -8.42 15.02 -1.87
N ARG A 48 -7.24 14.44 -1.61
CA ARG A 48 -5.96 14.88 -2.21
C ARG A 48 -5.83 14.47 -3.69
N GLY A 49 -6.55 13.43 -4.12
CA GLY A 49 -6.43 12.87 -5.48
C GLY A 49 -5.11 12.13 -5.67
N ALA A 50 -4.61 12.07 -6.90
CA ALA A 50 -3.37 11.37 -7.29
C ALA A 50 -2.08 12.02 -6.75
N ARG A 51 -2.17 12.99 -5.83
CA ARG A 51 -1.03 13.69 -5.22
C ARG A 51 -0.56 13.00 -3.94
N THR A 52 -0.53 11.67 -3.94
CA THR A 52 -0.03 10.88 -2.81
C THR A 52 1.45 10.60 -3.03
N ALA A 53 2.25 10.72 -1.95
CA ALA A 53 3.68 10.41 -2.01
C ALA A 53 3.99 8.93 -2.27
N LEU A 54 2.96 8.06 -2.24
CA LEU A 54 3.05 6.63 -2.46
C LEU A 54 2.04 6.23 -3.55
N PRO A 55 2.38 5.23 -4.39
CA PRO A 55 1.49 4.69 -5.40
C PRO A 55 0.28 3.99 -4.75
N GLY A 56 -0.88 4.09 -5.39
CA GLY A 56 -2.09 3.40 -4.95
C GLY A 56 -2.01 1.91 -5.29
N ILE A 57 -2.07 1.04 -4.27
CA ILE A 57 -2.04 -0.42 -4.45
C ILE A 57 -3.36 -1.00 -3.95
N PHE A 58 -4.07 -1.72 -4.82
CA PHE A 58 -5.26 -2.47 -4.45
C PHE A 58 -4.91 -3.96 -4.32
N LEU A 59 -5.19 -4.57 -3.17
CA LEU A 59 -4.97 -6.00 -2.94
C LEU A 59 -6.28 -6.65 -2.51
N SER A 60 -6.72 -7.69 -3.22
CA SER A 60 -7.86 -8.49 -2.78
C SER A 60 -7.70 -9.96 -3.10
N ASN A 61 -8.26 -10.80 -2.23
CA ASN A 61 -8.39 -12.23 -2.45
C ASN A 61 -9.73 -12.47 -3.17
N VAL A 62 -9.65 -12.90 -4.43
CA VAL A 62 -10.83 -12.96 -5.30
C VAL A 62 -11.47 -14.35 -5.27
N ARG A 63 -10.75 -15.42 -4.90
CA ARG A 63 -11.26 -16.81 -4.89
C ARG A 63 -12.02 -17.14 -6.19
N SER A 64 -11.30 -17.18 -7.31
CA SER A 64 -11.78 -17.23 -8.71
C SER A 64 -12.00 -15.87 -9.36
N LEU A 65 -11.06 -15.49 -10.22
CA LEU A 65 -11.07 -14.23 -10.97
C LEU A 65 -11.84 -14.32 -12.29
N GLY A 66 -11.72 -15.44 -13.03
CA GLY A 66 -12.26 -15.56 -14.39
C GLY A 66 -13.75 -15.21 -14.51
N ASN A 67 -14.56 -15.65 -13.55
CA ASN A 67 -16.02 -15.39 -13.54
C ASN A 67 -16.40 -13.94 -13.16
N LYS A 68 -15.41 -13.10 -12.81
CA LYS A 68 -15.62 -11.75 -12.26
C LYS A 68 -14.98 -10.67 -13.12
N MET A 69 -14.45 -11.02 -14.29
CA MET A 69 -13.81 -10.05 -15.18
C MET A 69 -14.77 -8.95 -15.64
N ASP A 70 -16.05 -9.28 -15.88
CA ASP A 70 -17.07 -8.30 -16.26
C ASP A 70 -17.39 -7.32 -15.12
N GLU A 71 -17.56 -7.86 -13.90
CA GLU A 71 -17.79 -7.04 -12.71
C GLU A 71 -16.56 -6.17 -12.42
N LEU A 72 -15.36 -6.72 -12.56
CA LEU A 72 -14.11 -6.00 -12.39
C LEU A 72 -13.98 -4.87 -13.40
N SER A 73 -14.32 -5.12 -14.67
CA SER A 73 -14.34 -4.10 -15.72
C SER A 73 -15.33 -2.98 -15.43
N LEU A 74 -16.50 -3.31 -14.90
CA LEU A 74 -17.47 -2.32 -14.45
C LEU A 74 -16.95 -1.53 -13.24
N LEU A 75 -16.29 -2.19 -12.29
CA LEU A 75 -15.68 -1.55 -11.13
C LEU A 75 -14.55 -0.60 -11.53
N MET A 76 -13.73 -0.96 -12.53
CA MET A 76 -12.72 -0.05 -13.09
C MET A 76 -13.35 1.24 -13.61
N ARG A 77 -14.48 1.15 -14.32
CA ARG A 77 -15.15 2.32 -14.89
C ARG A 77 -15.85 3.18 -13.83
N ARG A 78 -16.46 2.55 -12.84
CA ARG A 78 -17.33 3.22 -11.86
C ARG A 78 -16.61 3.68 -10.60
N ASN A 79 -15.54 3.00 -10.20
CA ASN A 79 -14.86 3.27 -8.94
C ASN A 79 -13.47 3.87 -9.17
N LYS A 80 -13.33 5.12 -8.72
CA LYS A 80 -12.08 5.87 -8.83
C LYS A 80 -10.92 5.22 -8.08
N ASP A 81 -11.19 4.50 -6.99
CA ASP A 81 -10.10 3.84 -6.24
C ASP A 81 -9.38 2.80 -7.09
N PHE A 82 -10.10 2.09 -7.96
CA PHE A 82 -9.53 1.11 -8.86
C PHE A 82 -8.90 1.76 -10.09
N ALA A 83 -9.57 2.74 -10.67
CA ALA A 83 -9.07 3.46 -11.85
C ALA A 83 -7.82 4.32 -11.58
N THR A 84 -7.59 4.74 -10.33
CA THR A 84 -6.43 5.56 -9.92
C THR A 84 -5.36 4.77 -9.17
N SER A 85 -5.57 3.47 -9.00
CA SER A 85 -4.53 2.58 -8.47
C SER A 85 -3.44 2.38 -9.53
N CYS A 86 -2.19 2.49 -9.09
CA CYS A 86 -1.04 2.17 -9.91
C CYS A 86 -0.90 0.66 -10.13
N VAL A 87 -1.27 -0.13 -9.10
CA VAL A 87 -1.18 -1.60 -9.13
C VAL A 87 -2.44 -2.23 -8.54
N LEU A 88 -2.98 -3.25 -9.20
CA LEU A 88 -4.03 -4.13 -8.69
C LEU A 88 -3.47 -5.54 -8.52
N CYS A 89 -3.62 -6.11 -7.34
CA CYS A 89 -3.09 -7.41 -6.95
C CYS A 89 -4.26 -8.31 -6.56
N PHE A 90 -4.43 -9.41 -7.28
CA PHE A 90 -5.47 -10.40 -7.02
C PHE A 90 -4.86 -11.73 -6.64
N THR A 91 -5.20 -12.22 -5.45
CA THR A 91 -4.77 -13.53 -4.95
C THR A 91 -5.90 -14.55 -5.06
N GLU A 92 -5.53 -15.84 -5.08
CA GLU A 92 -6.46 -16.94 -5.29
C GLU A 92 -7.29 -16.79 -6.57
N THR A 93 -6.62 -16.44 -7.67
CA THR A 93 -7.27 -16.17 -8.96
C THR A 93 -7.86 -17.43 -9.58
N TRP A 94 -7.31 -18.59 -9.24
CA TRP A 94 -7.68 -19.92 -9.78
C TRP A 94 -7.64 -19.95 -11.31
N LEU A 95 -6.77 -19.14 -11.90
CA LEU A 95 -6.51 -19.12 -13.33
C LEU A 95 -5.68 -20.33 -13.73
N ASN A 96 -5.76 -20.67 -15.02
CA ASN A 96 -5.00 -21.73 -15.65
C ASN A 96 -4.60 -21.33 -17.07
N GLU A 97 -3.67 -22.10 -17.64
CA GLU A 97 -3.14 -21.90 -19.00
C GLU A 97 -4.23 -21.97 -20.10
N ARG A 98 -5.42 -22.50 -19.79
CA ARG A 98 -6.54 -22.56 -20.74
C ARG A 98 -7.25 -21.21 -20.91
N ILE A 99 -7.13 -20.32 -19.93
CA ILE A 99 -7.71 -18.98 -20.00
C ILE A 99 -6.71 -18.08 -20.72
N PRO A 100 -7.04 -17.58 -21.93
CA PRO A 100 -6.15 -16.71 -22.66
C PRO A 100 -6.06 -15.33 -22.00
N ASP A 101 -4.93 -14.65 -22.19
CA ASP A 101 -4.69 -13.33 -21.59
C ASP A 101 -5.66 -12.26 -22.11
N CYS A 102 -6.17 -12.39 -23.33
CA CYS A 102 -7.19 -11.49 -23.88
C CYS A 102 -8.51 -11.51 -23.10
N ALA A 103 -8.83 -12.62 -22.42
CA ALA A 103 -10.02 -12.70 -21.56
C ALA A 103 -9.81 -12.00 -20.20
N LEU A 104 -8.56 -11.67 -19.87
CA LEU A 104 -8.15 -11.02 -18.63
C LEU A 104 -7.74 -9.57 -18.84
N GLU A 105 -7.89 -9.04 -20.05
CA GLU A 105 -7.43 -7.69 -20.38
C GLU A 105 -8.26 -6.61 -19.67
N LEU A 106 -7.57 -5.64 -19.07
CA LEU A 106 -8.18 -4.45 -18.48
C LEU A 106 -7.61 -3.21 -19.17
N GLN A 107 -8.49 -2.32 -19.63
CA GLN A 107 -8.09 -1.13 -20.36
C GLN A 107 -7.17 -0.23 -19.50
N GLY A 108 -5.99 0.10 -20.02
CA GLY A 108 -5.01 0.98 -19.35
C GLY A 108 -4.10 0.28 -18.33
N PHE A 109 -4.17 -1.05 -18.24
CA PHE A 109 -3.33 -1.86 -17.36
C PHE A 109 -2.64 -2.98 -18.13
N GLY A 110 -1.35 -3.19 -17.84
CA GLY A 110 -0.60 -4.38 -18.25
C GLY A 110 -0.89 -5.56 -17.31
N LEU A 111 -1.04 -6.76 -17.88
CA LEU A 111 -1.34 -8.00 -17.16
C LEU A 111 -0.04 -8.78 -16.86
N PHE A 112 0.13 -9.18 -15.60
CA PHE A 112 1.15 -10.16 -15.18
C PHE A 112 0.47 -11.25 -14.37
N ARG A 113 0.66 -12.51 -14.72
CA ARG A 113 0.03 -13.65 -14.03
C ARG A 113 1.06 -14.68 -13.59
N ALA A 114 0.82 -15.26 -12.43
CA ALA A 114 1.52 -16.42 -11.92
C ALA A 114 0.47 -17.47 -11.55
N ASP A 115 0.22 -18.36 -12.49
CA ASP A 115 -0.76 -19.43 -12.37
C ASP A 115 -0.23 -20.62 -11.59
N ARG A 116 -1.13 -21.42 -11.02
CA ARG A 116 -0.76 -22.70 -10.41
C ARG A 116 -0.72 -23.79 -11.48
N HIS A 117 0.41 -24.50 -11.58
CA HIS A 117 0.47 -25.71 -12.40
C HIS A 117 -0.36 -26.85 -11.77
N CYS A 118 -1.49 -27.17 -12.39
CA CYS A 118 -2.39 -28.23 -11.93
C CYS A 118 -1.71 -29.60 -11.86
N ALA A 119 -0.81 -29.90 -12.79
CA ALA A 119 -0.09 -31.18 -12.85
C ALA A 119 0.80 -31.41 -11.62
N LEU A 120 1.45 -30.37 -11.11
CA LEU A 120 2.34 -30.47 -9.95
C LEU A 120 1.58 -30.46 -8.62
N SER A 121 0.46 -29.72 -8.56
CA SER A 121 -0.28 -29.54 -7.31
C SER A 121 -1.36 -30.60 -7.07
N GLY A 122 -1.81 -31.33 -8.10
CA GLY A 122 -2.94 -32.26 -8.02
C GLY A 122 -4.29 -31.60 -7.66
N LYS A 123 -4.37 -30.26 -7.71
CA LYS A 123 -5.56 -29.48 -7.33
C LYS A 123 -6.03 -28.65 -8.52
N SER A 124 -7.34 -28.71 -8.78
CA SER A 124 -8.01 -27.93 -9.82
C SER A 124 -8.41 -26.52 -9.38
N ARG A 125 -8.42 -26.25 -8.07
CA ARG A 125 -8.82 -24.96 -7.47
C ARG A 125 -7.80 -24.50 -6.44
N GLY A 126 -7.83 -23.20 -6.12
CA GLY A 126 -6.92 -22.60 -5.15
C GLY A 126 -5.67 -22.01 -5.78
N GLY A 127 -5.11 -20.99 -5.14
CA GLY A 127 -3.83 -20.38 -5.54
C GLY A 127 -3.93 -19.49 -6.78
N GLY A 128 -2.77 -19.17 -7.35
CA GLY A 128 -2.64 -18.22 -8.44
C GLY A 128 -2.62 -16.76 -7.96
N LEU A 129 -1.90 -15.95 -8.71
CA LEU A 129 -1.68 -14.52 -8.47
C LEU A 129 -1.78 -13.79 -9.80
N CYS A 130 -2.44 -12.64 -9.81
CA CYS A 130 -2.56 -11.79 -10.97
C CYS A 130 -2.30 -10.35 -10.55
N PHE A 131 -1.36 -9.71 -11.23
CA PHE A 131 -1.04 -8.31 -11.08
C PHE A 131 -1.47 -7.55 -12.33
N TYR A 132 -2.05 -6.38 -12.10
CA TYR A 132 -2.27 -5.39 -13.12
C TYR A 132 -1.49 -4.15 -12.76
N THR A 133 -0.71 -3.63 -13.68
CA THR A 133 0.09 -2.41 -13.48
C THR A 133 -0.35 -1.37 -14.49
N GLU A 134 -0.56 -0.13 -14.05
CA GLU A 134 -0.91 0.96 -14.97
C GLU A 134 0.14 1.08 -16.07
N THR A 135 -0.29 1.12 -17.34
CA THR A 135 0.64 1.13 -18.49
C THR A 135 1.59 2.32 -18.46
N LYS A 136 1.13 3.47 -17.96
CA LYS A 136 1.98 4.67 -17.78
C LYS A 136 3.14 4.46 -16.81
N ALA A 137 2.92 3.68 -15.75
CA ALA A 137 3.97 3.37 -14.79
C ALA A 137 5.04 2.47 -15.40
N LEU A 138 4.65 1.61 -16.36
CA LEU A 138 5.56 0.74 -17.11
C LEU A 138 6.48 1.55 -18.03
N GLU A 139 5.96 2.60 -18.67
CA GLU A 139 6.73 3.49 -19.53
C GLU A 139 7.80 4.25 -18.73
N THR A 140 7.47 4.75 -17.54
CA THR A 140 8.43 5.44 -16.66
C THR A 140 9.56 4.51 -16.19
N CYS A 141 9.26 3.24 -15.90
CA CYS A 141 10.28 2.26 -15.53
C CYS A 141 11.22 1.88 -16.69
N SER A 142 10.78 1.98 -17.95
CA SER A 142 11.67 1.77 -19.11
C SER A 142 12.62 2.95 -19.35
N GLU A 143 12.18 4.19 -19.10
CA GLU A 143 13.04 5.37 -19.22
C GLU A 143 14.15 5.39 -18.15
N GLU A 144 13.87 4.92 -16.94
CA GLU A 144 14.91 4.81 -15.90
C GLU A 144 15.99 3.76 -16.25
N LEU A 145 15.62 2.66 -16.91
CA LEU A 145 16.58 1.64 -17.37
C LEU A 145 17.48 2.10 -18.53
N GLN A 146 17.04 3.08 -19.34
CA GLN A 146 17.86 3.68 -20.39
C GLN A 146 18.76 4.83 -19.90
N SER A 147 18.55 5.33 -18.68
CA SER A 147 19.43 6.34 -18.05
C SER A 147 20.59 5.75 -17.25
N VAL A 148 20.63 4.42 -17.10
CA VAL A 148 21.65 3.65 -16.35
C VAL A 148 22.58 2.86 -17.30
N VAL A 149 22.35 2.92 -18.62
CA VAL A 149 23.25 2.39 -19.67
C VAL A 149 23.84 3.57 -20.44
#